data_AF-A0A8J7GX44-F1
#
_entry.id   AF-A0A8J7GX44-F1
#
_cell.length_a   1.000
_cell.length_b   1.000
_cell.length_c   1.000
_cell.angle_alpha   90.00
_cell.angle_beta   90.00
_cell.angle_gamma   90.00
#
_symmetry.space_group_name_H-M   'P 1'
#
loop_
_entity.id
_entity.type
_entity.pdbx_description
1 polymer ?
#
loop_
_entity_poly.entity_id
_entity_poly.type
_entity_poly.pdbx_seq_one_letter_code
_entity_poly.pdbx_strand_id
1 'polypeptide(L)'
;MSTTTEILVHHWAFALFVIIAVGLCGFMLLGGFLLGGRARARAKNVPYESGIDSVGSARMRLSAKFYLVAMFFVIFDVEALYLYAWAVSIRESGWLGFIEAAIFILVLLAGLVYLVRIGALDWTPTRSKRQVIKSDFPVNNTTNTHPQ
;
A
#
# COMPACT_ATOMS: atom_id res chain seq x y z
N MET A 1 38.20 -19.35 19.76
CA MET A 1 37.77 -19.93 18.46
C MET A 1 36.29 -20.35 18.43
N SER A 2 35.50 -20.09 19.47
CA SER A 2 34.08 -20.49 19.56
C SER A 2 33.09 -19.41 19.13
N THR A 3 33.38 -18.12 19.32
CA THR A 3 32.41 -17.04 19.04
C THR A 3 32.06 -16.91 17.54
N THR A 4 33.05 -17.07 16.66
CA THR A 4 32.83 -17.04 15.20
C THR A 4 32.01 -18.23 14.72
N THR A 5 32.20 -19.41 15.31
CA THR A 5 31.41 -20.61 14.97
C THR A 5 29.98 -20.50 15.48
N GLU A 6 29.76 -19.93 16.66
CA GLU A 6 28.40 -19.67 17.18
C GLU A 6 27.62 -18.70 16.29
N ILE A 7 28.24 -17.59 15.87
CA ILE A 7 27.62 -16.60 14.96
C ILE A 7 27.28 -17.26 13.62
N LEU A 8 28.21 -18.05 13.07
CA LEU A 8 28.00 -18.78 11.82
C LEU A 8 26.83 -19.77 11.91
N VAL A 9 26.70 -20.49 13.03
CA VAL A 9 25.59 -21.43 13.28
C VAL A 9 24.26 -20.68 13.33
N HIS A 10 24.18 -19.52 13.98
CA HIS A 10 22.94 -18.72 14.04
C HIS A 10 22.51 -18.22 12.66
N HIS A 11 23.46 -17.71 11.86
CA HIS A 11 23.16 -17.26 10.49
C HIS A 11 22.70 -18.41 9.60
N TRP A 12 23.36 -19.56 9.70
CA TRP A 12 22.98 -20.75 8.92
C TRP A 12 21.62 -21.30 9.36
N ALA A 13 21.32 -21.32 10.66
CA ALA A 13 20.03 -21.71 11.19
C ALA A 13 18.91 -20.78 10.69
N PHE A 14 19.14 -19.46 10.70
CA PHE A 14 18.20 -18.48 10.16
C PHE A 14 17.98 -18.67 8.65
N ALA A 15 19.07 -18.82 7.88
CA ALA A 15 18.98 -19.05 6.45
C ALA A 15 18.20 -20.34 6.12
N LEU A 16 18.49 -21.43 6.82
CA LEU A 16 17.80 -22.70 6.66
C LEU A 16 16.31 -22.58 7.00
N PHE A 17 15.97 -21.86 8.07
CA PHE A 17 14.57 -21.57 8.42
C PHE A 17 13.84 -20.85 7.27
N VAL A 18 14.41 -19.79 6.71
CA VAL A 18 13.82 -19.05 5.59
C VAL A 18 13.66 -19.96 4.36
N ILE A 19 14.67 -20.76 4.03
CA ILE A 19 14.64 -21.69 2.90
C ILE A 19 13.52 -22.72 3.07
N ILE A 20 13.38 -23.31 4.26
CA ILE A 20 12.33 -24.29 4.55
C ILE A 20 10.95 -23.63 4.50
N ALA A 21 10.79 -22.42 5.04
CA ALA A 21 9.52 -21.69 5.02
C ALA A 21 9.07 -21.37 3.58
N VAL A 22 9.97 -20.82 2.76
CA VAL A 22 9.71 -20.52 1.34
C VAL A 22 9.50 -21.83 0.56
N GLY A 23 10.28 -22.86 0.84
CA GLY A 23 10.16 -24.18 0.22
C GLY A 23 8.83 -24.85 0.53
N LEU A 24 8.36 -24.78 1.77
CA LEU A 24 7.05 -25.29 2.18
C LEU A 24 5.92 -24.53 1.49
N CYS A 25 5.99 -23.19 1.45
CA CYS A 25 5.04 -22.38 0.72
C CYS A 25 5.00 -22.78 -0.76
N GLY A 26 6.17 -22.89 -1.40
CA GLY A 26 6.31 -23.34 -2.78
C GLY A 26 5.76 -24.75 -3.00
N PHE A 27 6.02 -25.68 -2.08
CA PHE A 27 5.50 -27.05 -2.12
C PHE A 27 3.97 -27.09 -2.03
N MET A 28 3.37 -26.29 -1.13
CA MET A 28 1.92 -26.15 -1.03
C MET A 28 1.29 -25.59 -2.31
N LEU A 29 1.89 -24.53 -2.89
CA LEU A 29 1.42 -23.98 -4.16
C LEU A 29 1.55 -25.01 -5.30
N LEU A 30 2.67 -25.72 -5.36
CA LEU A 30 2.92 -26.75 -6.39
C LEU A 30 1.96 -27.94 -6.23
N GLY A 31 1.73 -28.40 -5.01
CA GLY A 31 0.73 -29.40 -4.69
C GLY A 31 -0.67 -28.94 -5.10
N GLY A 32 -1.07 -27.73 -4.73
CA GLY A 32 -2.35 -27.15 -5.15
C GLY A 32 -2.47 -26.99 -6.67
N PHE A 33 -1.37 -26.75 -7.37
CA PHE A 33 -1.33 -26.63 -8.83
C PHE A 33 -1.37 -27.97 -9.56
N LEU A 34 -0.73 -29.01 -9.02
CA LEU A 34 -0.66 -30.37 -9.57
C LEU A 34 -1.94 -31.16 -9.29
N LEU A 35 -2.42 -31.12 -8.03
CA LEU A 35 -3.64 -31.82 -7.60
C LEU A 35 -4.91 -31.02 -7.91
N GLY A 36 -4.80 -29.71 -8.13
CA GLY A 36 -5.94 -28.84 -8.44
C GLY A 36 -6.51 -29.07 -9.83
N GLY A 37 -7.82 -29.35 -9.89
CA GLY A 37 -8.57 -29.51 -11.14
C GLY A 37 -8.47 -28.28 -12.05
N ARG A 38 -7.90 -28.46 -13.24
CA ARG A 38 -7.61 -27.40 -14.20
C ARG A 38 -8.84 -27.03 -15.04
N ALA A 39 -9.86 -26.41 -14.45
CA ALA A 39 -11.01 -25.93 -15.21
C ALA A 39 -10.65 -24.65 -16.02
N ARG A 40 -10.37 -24.82 -17.32
CA ARG A 40 -10.20 -23.72 -18.29
C ARG A 40 -11.55 -23.30 -18.88
N ALA A 41 -12.38 -22.61 -18.10
CA ALA A 41 -13.57 -21.95 -18.62
C ALA A 41 -13.23 -20.50 -19.02
N ARG A 42 -13.68 -20.05 -20.20
CA ARG A 42 -13.40 -18.71 -20.74
C ARG A 42 -13.87 -17.59 -19.78
N ALA A 43 -14.97 -17.82 -19.06
CA ALA A 43 -15.51 -16.93 -18.03
C ALA A 43 -14.74 -16.91 -16.70
N LYS A 44 -13.79 -17.84 -16.47
CA LYS A 44 -12.96 -17.84 -15.26
C LYS A 44 -11.76 -16.87 -15.35
N ASN A 45 -11.39 -16.47 -16.57
CA ASN A 45 -10.23 -15.61 -16.83
C ASN A 45 -10.61 -14.16 -17.15
N VAL A 46 -11.88 -13.77 -16.96
CA VAL A 46 -12.31 -12.38 -17.09
C VAL A 46 -12.27 -11.68 -15.72
N PRO A 47 -11.92 -10.38 -15.65
CA PRO A 47 -11.99 -9.61 -14.42
C PRO A 47 -13.39 -9.70 -13.80
N TYR A 48 -13.45 -9.85 -12.47
CA TYR A 48 -14.71 -9.87 -11.76
C TYR A 48 -15.31 -8.47 -11.67
N GLU A 49 -16.47 -8.26 -12.29
CA GLU A 49 -17.20 -7.00 -12.29
C GLU A 49 -18.66 -7.19 -11.82
N SER A 50 -18.89 -8.06 -10.82
CA SER A 50 -20.23 -8.36 -10.27
C SER A 50 -21.31 -8.75 -11.31
N GLY A 51 -20.89 -9.34 -12.44
CA GLY A 51 -21.80 -9.88 -13.47
C GLY A 51 -21.98 -9.00 -14.71
N ILE A 52 -21.31 -7.85 -14.80
CA ILE A 52 -21.23 -7.07 -16.05
C ILE A 52 -19.92 -7.36 -16.79
N ASP A 53 -19.90 -7.15 -18.11
CA ASP A 53 -18.66 -7.22 -18.86
C ASP A 53 -17.76 -6.03 -18.50
N SER A 54 -16.48 -6.29 -18.28
CA SER A 54 -15.50 -5.25 -17.99
C SER A 54 -15.39 -4.30 -19.20
N VAL A 55 -15.88 -3.08 -19.05
CA VAL A 55 -15.89 -2.06 -20.10
C VAL A 55 -14.91 -0.93 -19.76
N GLY A 56 -14.02 -0.60 -20.71
CA GLY A 56 -13.12 0.54 -20.61
C GLY A 56 -11.67 0.20 -20.27
N SER A 57 -10.83 1.23 -20.22
CA SER A 57 -9.41 1.12 -19.89
C SER A 57 -9.21 1.20 -18.38
N ALA A 58 -8.52 0.22 -17.79
CA ALA A 58 -8.13 0.20 -16.37
C ALA A 58 -7.07 1.28 -16.00
N ARG A 59 -6.86 2.29 -16.85
CA ARG A 59 -5.92 3.39 -16.61
C ARG A 59 -6.55 4.47 -15.73
N MET A 60 -6.68 4.14 -14.46
CA MET A 60 -6.99 5.13 -13.43
C MET A 60 -5.73 5.95 -13.12
N ARG A 61 -5.89 7.27 -12.98
CA ARG A 61 -4.82 8.14 -12.49
C ARG A 61 -4.64 7.85 -11.01
N LEU A 62 -3.59 7.11 -10.66
CA LEU A 62 -3.22 6.93 -9.26
C LEU A 62 -2.93 8.31 -8.67
N SER A 63 -3.60 8.64 -7.55
CA SER A 63 -3.47 9.96 -6.94
C SER A 63 -2.04 10.23 -6.50
N ALA A 64 -1.54 11.46 -6.70
CA ALA A 64 -0.23 11.90 -6.22
C ALA A 64 -0.04 11.74 -4.71
N LYS A 65 -1.15 11.58 -3.95
CA LYS A 65 -1.13 11.29 -2.51
C LYS A 65 -0.34 10.03 -2.15
N PHE A 66 -0.42 8.97 -2.97
CA PHE A 66 0.36 7.75 -2.72
C PHE A 66 1.86 7.99 -2.83
N TYR A 67 2.28 8.84 -3.76
CA TYR A 67 3.69 9.22 -3.91
C TYR A 67 4.20 10.02 -2.70
N LEU A 68 3.41 11.00 -2.22
CA LEU A 68 3.79 11.80 -1.05
C LEU A 68 3.95 10.93 0.20
N VAL A 69 3.05 9.98 0.43
CA VAL A 69 3.15 9.04 1.55
C VAL A 69 4.37 8.12 1.42
N ALA A 70 4.62 7.58 0.22
CA ALA A 70 5.78 6.72 -0.01
C ALA A 70 7.12 7.45 0.15
N MET A 71 7.23 8.66 -0.40
CA MET A 71 8.44 9.48 -0.27
C MET A 71 8.70 9.84 1.20
N PHE A 72 7.66 10.22 1.95
CA PHE A 72 7.80 10.49 3.38
C PHE A 72 8.18 9.24 4.18
N PHE A 73 7.63 8.08 3.86
CA PHE A 73 8.00 6.81 4.50
C PHE A 73 9.48 6.51 4.33
N VAL A 74 10.03 6.68 3.11
CA VAL A 74 11.45 6.46 2.86
C VAL A 74 12.32 7.43 3.65
N ILE A 75 11.96 8.71 3.70
CA ILE A 75 12.69 9.71 4.49
C ILE A 75 12.63 9.31 5.98
N PHE A 76 11.44 9.10 6.53
CA PHE A 76 11.26 8.74 7.93
C PHE A 76 11.99 7.45 8.33
N ASP A 77 12.05 6.44 7.44
CA ASP A 77 12.78 5.19 7.65
C ASP A 77 14.31 5.42 7.76
N VAL A 78 14.86 6.29 6.91
CA VAL A 78 16.27 6.70 7.02
C VAL A 78 16.54 7.46 8.31
N GLU A 79 15.63 8.34 8.73
CA GLU A 79 15.78 9.08 9.99
C GLU A 79 15.67 8.14 11.22
N ALA A 80 14.83 7.11 11.15
CA ALA A 80 14.74 6.08 12.17
C ALA A 80 16.04 5.25 12.28
N LEU A 81 16.74 5.01 11.16
CA LEU A 81 18.07 4.38 11.17
C LEU A 81 19.09 5.24 11.93
N TYR A 82 19.07 6.57 11.77
CA TYR A 82 19.95 7.46 12.55
C TYR A 82 19.63 7.41 14.04
N LEU A 83 18.35 7.42 14.41
CA LEU A 83 17.94 7.23 15.81
C LEU A 83 18.37 5.88 16.36
N TYR A 84 18.31 4.80 15.57
CA TYR A 84 18.77 3.49 15.98
C TYR A 84 20.29 3.46 16.24
N ALA A 85 21.09 4.06 15.35
CA ALA A 85 22.54 4.15 15.53
C ALA A 85 22.92 4.91 16.82
N TRP A 86 22.22 6.01 17.09
CA TRP A 86 22.35 6.71 18.38
C TRP A 86 21.85 5.85 19.55
N ALA A 87 20.71 5.16 19.41
CA ALA A 87 20.10 4.37 20.47
C ALA A 87 21.00 3.23 20.99
N VAL A 88 21.78 2.62 20.10
CA VAL A 88 22.73 1.55 20.45
C VAL A 88 23.92 2.09 21.27
N SER A 89 24.22 3.39 21.20
CA SER A 89 25.40 4.02 21.84
C SER A 89 25.05 5.21 22.74
N ILE A 90 23.86 5.21 23.35
CA ILE A 90 23.35 6.32 24.19
C ILE A 90 24.32 6.66 25.33
N ARG A 91 24.88 5.65 25.98
CA ARG A 91 25.73 5.85 27.17
C ARG A 91 27.06 6.50 26.80
N GLU A 92 27.62 6.12 25.68
CA GLU A 92 28.89 6.63 25.16
C GLU A 92 28.74 8.04 24.56
N SER A 93 27.54 8.36 24.05
CA SER A 93 27.22 9.67 23.46
C SER A 93 26.98 10.78 24.49
N GLY A 94 26.62 10.42 25.73
CA GLY A 94 26.44 11.36 26.83
C GLY A 94 25.35 12.42 26.58
N TRP A 95 25.45 13.56 27.28
CA TRP A 95 24.43 14.61 27.24
C TRP A 95 24.35 15.34 25.89
N LEU A 96 25.49 15.50 25.21
CA LEU A 96 25.53 16.14 23.89
C LEU A 96 24.77 15.32 22.86
N GLY A 97 25.00 14.01 22.77
CA GLY A 97 24.25 13.14 21.87
C GLY A 97 22.76 13.09 22.21
N PHE A 98 22.38 13.20 23.49
CA PHE A 98 20.98 13.31 23.88
C PHE A 98 20.33 14.59 23.33
N ILE A 99 21.00 15.74 23.43
CA ILE A 99 20.48 17.00 22.89
C ILE A 99 20.34 16.91 21.36
N GLU A 100 21.34 16.36 20.67
CA GLU A 100 21.31 16.17 19.22
C GLU A 100 20.13 15.27 18.80
N ALA A 101 19.94 14.13 19.47
CA ALA A 101 18.81 13.24 19.22
C ALA A 101 17.46 13.90 19.53
N ALA A 102 17.37 14.69 20.61
CA ALA A 102 16.15 15.41 20.95
C ALA A 102 15.77 16.44 19.88
N ILE A 103 16.74 17.22 19.38
CA ILE A 103 16.52 18.18 18.30
C ILE A 103 16.11 17.44 17.03
N PHE A 104 16.77 16.34 16.71
CA PHE A 104 16.47 15.53 15.53
C PHE A 104 15.04 14.95 15.56
N ILE A 105 14.60 14.41 16.70
CA ILE A 105 13.21 13.96 16.90
C ILE A 105 12.23 15.12 16.74
N LEU A 106 12.58 16.32 17.22
CA LEU A 106 11.74 17.50 17.10
C LEU A 106 11.57 17.93 15.63
N VAL A 107 12.65 17.86 14.84
CA VAL A 107 12.60 18.11 13.39
C VAL A 107 11.72 17.07 12.69
N LEU A 108 11.85 15.79 13.03
CA LEU A 108 10.97 14.72 12.54
C LEU A 108 9.49 15.00 12.85
N LEU A 109 9.20 15.39 14.10
CA LEU A 109 7.86 15.73 14.54
C LEU A 109 7.31 16.93 13.75
N ALA A 110 8.12 17.96 13.54
CA ALA A 110 7.73 19.13 12.75
C ALA A 110 7.43 18.75 11.29
N GLY A 111 8.24 17.89 10.68
CA GLY A 111 8.00 17.34 9.33
C GLY A 111 6.69 16.54 9.25
N LEU A 112 6.42 15.70 10.24
CA LEU A 112 5.17 14.94 10.33
C LEU A 112 3.95 15.86 10.48
N VAL A 113 4.02 16.85 11.38
CA VAL A 113 2.96 17.84 11.57
C VAL A 113 2.70 18.61 10.27
N TYR A 114 3.75 19.05 9.58
CA TYR A 114 3.62 19.74 8.29
C TYR A 114 2.89 18.89 7.25
N LEU A 115 3.23 17.61 7.15
CA LEU A 115 2.60 16.69 6.21
C LEU A 115 1.11 16.48 6.50
N VAL A 116 0.76 16.31 7.79
CA VAL A 116 -0.64 16.22 8.23
C VAL A 116 -1.39 17.50 7.87
N ARG A 117 -0.77 18.67 8.06
CA ARG A 117 -1.39 19.97 7.74
C ARG A 117 -1.59 20.19 6.24
N ILE A 118 -0.77 19.59 5.38
CA ILE A 118 -0.96 19.61 3.93
C ILE A 118 -2.12 18.72 3.47
N GLY A 119 -2.66 17.86 4.33
CA GLY A 119 -3.70 16.91 3.94
C GLY A 119 -3.18 15.83 2.99
N ALA A 120 -1.86 15.59 2.97
CA ALA A 120 -1.28 14.46 2.24
C ALA A 120 -1.79 13.11 2.78
N LEU A 121 -2.26 13.11 4.03
CA LEU A 121 -2.89 11.98 4.71
C LEU A 121 -4.44 11.96 4.58
N ASP A 122 -5.06 12.94 3.92
CA ASP A 122 -6.51 12.98 3.78
C ASP A 122 -6.96 12.10 2.61
N TRP A 123 -7.52 10.93 2.95
CA TRP A 123 -8.09 9.99 1.97
C TRP A 123 -9.55 10.28 1.61
N THR A 124 -10.16 11.35 2.14
CA THR A 124 -11.56 11.68 1.83
C THR A 124 -11.69 12.07 0.35
N PRO A 125 -12.46 11.32 -0.46
CA PRO A 125 -12.76 11.72 -1.82
C PRO A 125 -13.62 12.98 -1.77
N THR A 126 -13.23 14.04 -2.44
CA THR A 126 -14.12 15.18 -2.68
C THR A 126 -15.30 14.63 -3.47
N ARG A 127 -16.48 14.52 -2.85
CA ARG A 127 -17.69 13.98 -3.47
C ARG A 127 -17.99 14.84 -4.69
N SER A 128 -17.60 14.37 -5.88
CA SER A 128 -17.91 15.04 -7.13
C SER A 128 -19.43 15.17 -7.16
N LYS A 129 -19.93 16.41 -7.05
CA LYS A 129 -21.36 16.68 -7.21
C LYS A 129 -21.68 16.31 -8.64
N ARG A 130 -22.19 15.08 -8.83
CA ARG A 130 -22.77 14.64 -10.10
C ARG A 130 -23.88 15.64 -10.39
N GLN A 131 -23.58 16.58 -11.26
CA GLN A 131 -24.54 17.50 -11.83
C GLN A 131 -25.56 16.58 -12.49
N VAL A 132 -26.70 16.40 -11.82
CA VAL A 132 -27.86 15.75 -12.40
C VAL A 132 -28.17 16.61 -13.60
N ILE A 133 -27.71 16.18 -14.77
CA ILE A 133 -28.15 16.70 -16.04
C ILE A 133 -29.64 16.44 -16.01
N LYS A 134 -30.41 17.48 -15.68
CA LYS A 134 -31.84 17.51 -15.83
C LYS A 134 -32.07 17.17 -17.29
N SER A 135 -32.53 15.96 -17.53
CA SER A 135 -32.86 15.52 -18.87
C SER A 135 -34.11 16.31 -19.26
N ASP A 136 -33.90 17.47 -19.88
CA ASP A 136 -34.93 18.23 -20.56
C ASP A 136 -35.33 17.44 -21.82
N PHE A 137 -35.96 16.27 -21.62
CA PHE A 137 -36.69 15.60 -22.67
C PHE A 137 -38.05 16.31 -22.80
N PRO A 138 -38.39 16.90 -23.96
CA PRO A 138 -39.73 17.40 -24.18
C PRO A 138 -40.67 16.18 -24.25
N VAL A 139 -41.48 16.00 -23.22
CA VAL A 139 -42.63 15.09 -23.27
C VAL A 139 -43.64 15.74 -24.23
N ASN A 140 -43.62 15.30 -25.49
CA ASN A 140 -44.67 15.63 -26.46
C ASN A 140 -45.88 14.74 -26.20
N ASN A 141 -46.86 15.29 -25.50
CA ASN A 141 -48.21 14.77 -25.37
C ASN A 141 -49.04 15.20 -26.59
N THR A 142 -48.94 14.42 -27.67
CA THR A 142 -49.88 14.51 -28.80
C THR A 142 -51.17 13.78 -28.43
N THR A 143 -52.23 14.59 -28.39
CA THR A 143 -53.62 14.24 -28.15
C THR A 143 -54.15 13.32 -29.24
N ASN A 144 -54.69 12.17 -28.86
CA ASN A 144 -55.50 11.32 -29.73
C ASN A 144 -56.83 12.02 -30.03
N THR A 145 -56.92 12.70 -31.17
CA THR A 145 -58.21 13.06 -31.77
C THR A 145 -58.59 11.99 -32.79
N HIS A 146 -59.51 11.11 -32.42
CA HIS A 146 -60.27 10.28 -33.36
C HIS A 146 -61.32 11.15 -34.09
N PRO A 147 -61.39 11.17 -35.43
CA PRO A 147 -62.60 11.50 -36.14
C PRO A 147 -63.45 10.25 -36.37
N GLN A 148 -64.76 10.49 -36.39
CA GLN A 148 -65.88 9.58 -36.63
C GLN A 148 -65.78 8.84 -37.97
#